data_AF-A0A6I1DVD9-F1
#
_entry.id   AF-A0A6I1DVD9-F1
#
_cell.length_a   1.000
_cell.length_b   1.000
_cell.length_c   1.000
_cell.angle_alpha   90.00
_cell.angle_beta   90.00
_cell.angle_gamma   90.00
#
_symmetry.space_group_name_H-M   'P 1'
#
loop_
_entity.id
_entity.type
_entity.pdbx_description
1 polymer ?
#
loop_
_entity_poly.entity_id
_entity_poly.type
_entity_poly.pdbx_seq_one_letter_code
_entity_poly.pdbx_strand_id
1 'polypeptide(L)'
;KELKEVLIVDGFDLELAHQLFKYDTHIDFVQADEKILDSFISFFPHFHEVKNNKNFTHAKQLLDLDIKKYDLILCLQEPDIHQIDGLKRMLKEDGVLISVAK
;
A
#
# COMPACT_ATOMS: atom_id res chain seq x y z
N LYS A 1 -5.60 -19.18 0.11
CA LYS A 1 -6.14 -18.08 -0.71
C LYS A 1 -4.95 -17.29 -1.23
N GLU A 2 -4.88 -16.98 -2.51
CA GLU A 2 -3.73 -16.26 -3.08
C GLU A 2 -3.88 -14.76 -2.82
N LEU A 3 -2.78 -14.12 -2.39
CA LEU A 3 -2.70 -12.69 -2.14
C LEU A 3 -2.16 -12.03 -3.42
N LYS A 4 -3.02 -11.42 -4.24
CA LYS A 4 -2.61 -10.92 -5.56
C LYS A 4 -2.56 -9.40 -5.63
N GLU A 5 -3.54 -8.71 -5.06
CA GLU A 5 -3.63 -7.25 -5.09
C GLU A 5 -3.60 -6.68 -3.66
N VAL A 6 -2.57 -5.90 -3.34
CA VAL A 6 -2.43 -5.23 -2.05
C VAL A 6 -2.38 -3.72 -2.25
N LEU A 7 -3.11 -3.01 -1.39
CA LEU A 7 -3.04 -1.56 -1.27
C LEU A 7 -2.41 -1.19 0.07
N ILE A 8 -1.42 -0.30 0.05
CA ILE A 8 -0.82 0.30 1.25
C ILE A 8 -1.06 1.81 1.20
N VAL A 9 -1.62 2.38 2.26
CA VAL A 9 -1.96 3.80 2.35
C VAL A 9 -1.47 4.45 3.63
N ASP A 10 -1.35 5.77 3.58
CA ASP A 10 -1.18 6.66 4.74
C ASP A 10 0.06 6.35 5.59
N GLY A 11 1.19 6.04 4.96
CA GLY A 11 2.48 5.89 5.65
C GLY A 11 3.67 5.82 4.71
N PHE A 12 4.85 5.56 5.27
CA PHE A 12 6.13 5.60 4.57
C PHE A 12 6.87 4.26 4.55
N ASP A 13 6.33 3.22 5.21
CA ASP A 13 7.02 1.95 5.37
C ASP A 13 6.97 1.09 4.09
N LEU A 14 8.03 1.19 3.29
CA LEU A 14 8.22 0.40 2.08
C LEU A 14 8.67 -1.04 2.35
N GLU A 15 9.15 -1.35 3.56
CA GLU A 15 9.61 -2.70 3.87
C GLU A 15 8.43 -3.69 3.92
N LEU A 16 7.22 -3.22 4.23
CA LEU A 16 5.99 -4.00 4.08
C LEU A 16 5.79 -4.46 2.63
N ALA A 17 6.01 -3.57 1.66
CA ALA A 17 5.90 -3.93 0.25
C ALA A 17 6.94 -4.99 -0.12
N HIS A 18 8.17 -4.83 0.33
CA HIS A 18 9.23 -5.81 0.13
C HIS A 18 8.86 -7.21 0.64
N GLN A 19 8.39 -7.30 1.90
CA GLN A 19 8.02 -8.60 2.48
C GLN A 19 6.92 -9.30 1.69
N LEU A 20 5.99 -8.54 1.10
CA LEU A 20 4.85 -9.06 0.37
C LEU A 20 5.19 -9.55 -1.04
N PHE A 21 6.30 -9.09 -1.65
CA PHE A 21 6.72 -9.61 -2.97
C PHE A 21 7.00 -11.11 -2.99
N LYS A 22 7.28 -11.73 -1.83
CA LYS A 22 7.47 -13.18 -1.68
C LYS A 22 6.26 -14.00 -2.08
N TYR A 23 5.08 -13.38 -2.17
CA TYR A 23 3.82 -14.02 -2.52
C TYR A 23 3.39 -13.77 -3.98
N ASP A 24 4.27 -13.23 -4.83
CA ASP A 24 3.95 -12.84 -6.22
C ASP A 24 2.74 -11.89 -6.29
N THR A 25 2.77 -10.91 -5.39
CA THR A 25 1.72 -9.92 -5.16
C THR A 25 2.07 -8.61 -5.87
N HIS A 26 1.07 -7.98 -6.47
CA HIS A 26 1.13 -6.59 -6.92
C HIS A 26 0.75 -5.65 -5.78
N ILE A 27 1.52 -4.57 -5.63
CA ILE A 27 1.40 -3.63 -4.52
C ILE A 27 1.23 -2.22 -5.06
N ASP A 28 0.08 -1.64 -4.76
CA ASP A 28 -0.12 -0.20 -4.91
C ASP A 28 0.18 0.49 -3.58
N PHE A 29 1.09 1.45 -3.62
CA PHE A 29 1.50 2.24 -2.48
C PHE A 29 1.11 3.70 -2.71
N VAL A 30 0.25 4.24 -1.85
CA VAL A 30 -0.25 5.61 -1.96
C VAL A 30 0.47 6.51 -0.95
N GLN A 31 1.30 7.42 -1.47
CA GLN A 31 1.99 8.42 -0.68
C GLN A 31 2.21 9.69 -1.50
N ALA A 32 1.63 10.80 -1.04
CA ALA A 32 1.69 12.08 -1.74
C ALA A 32 3.07 12.77 -1.62
N ASP A 33 3.74 12.60 -0.47
CA ASP A 33 5.02 13.26 -0.20
C ASP A 33 6.21 12.40 -0.61
N GLU A 34 6.52 12.43 -1.90
CA GLU A 34 7.67 11.71 -2.46
C GLU A 34 9.01 12.22 -1.91
N LYS A 35 9.13 13.49 -1.53
CA LYS A 35 10.38 14.03 -0.96
C LYS A 35 10.66 13.45 0.42
N ILE A 36 9.63 13.38 1.25
CA ILE A 36 9.74 12.72 2.56
C ILE A 36 9.99 11.23 2.35
N LEU A 37 9.29 10.57 1.43
CA LEU A 37 9.53 9.16 1.13
C LEU A 37 10.98 8.90 0.72
N ASP A 38 11.53 9.69 -0.21
CA ASP A 38 12.92 9.56 -0.67
C ASP A 38 13.94 9.85 0.44
N SER A 39 13.59 10.63 1.46
CA SER A 39 14.46 10.83 2.63
C SER A 39 14.68 9.54 3.45
N PHE A 40 13.80 8.54 3.30
CA PHE A 40 13.93 7.23 3.94
C PHE A 40 14.88 6.26 3.22
N ILE A 41 15.47 6.66 2.09
CA ILE A 41 16.40 5.83 1.29
C ILE A 41 17.56 5.23 2.10
N SER A 42 18.06 5.95 3.11
CA SER A 42 19.15 5.50 3.98
C SER A 42 18.68 4.67 5.18
N PHE A 43 17.37 4.62 5.41
CA PHE A 43 16.75 3.90 6.55
C PHE A 43 16.15 2.56 6.13
N PHE A 44 15.61 2.46 4.91
CA PHE A 44 15.04 1.22 4.39
C PHE A 44 16.05 0.48 3.50
N PRO A 45 16.59 -0.68 3.95
CA PRO A 45 17.62 -1.41 3.22
C PRO A 45 17.18 -1.83 1.81
N HIS A 46 15.87 -1.99 1.57
CA HIS A 46 15.32 -2.43 0.29
C HIS A 46 14.63 -1.31 -0.49
N PHE A 47 14.88 -0.04 -0.16
CA PHE A 47 14.22 1.12 -0.77
C PHE A 47 14.24 1.07 -2.31
N HIS A 48 15.43 0.91 -2.89
CA HIS A 48 15.59 0.85 -4.35
C HIS A 48 15.04 -0.43 -4.95
N GLU A 49 15.09 -1.56 -4.23
CA GLU A 49 14.52 -2.81 -4.70
C GLU A 49 13.00 -2.69 -4.84
N VAL A 50 12.34 -2.08 -3.85
CA VAL A 50 10.90 -1.82 -3.87
C VAL A 50 10.53 -0.84 -4.98
N LYS A 51 11.17 0.34 -5.04
CA LYS A 51 10.84 1.40 -6.01
C LYS A 51 11.03 0.97 -7.47
N ASN A 52 11.91 0.00 -7.73
CA ASN A 52 12.19 -0.51 -9.08
C ASN A 52 11.50 -1.86 -9.37
N ASN A 53 10.71 -2.41 -8.44
CA ASN A 53 10.04 -3.68 -8.65
C ASN A 53 8.89 -3.53 -9.66
N LYS A 54 8.81 -4.44 -10.64
CA LYS A 54 7.72 -4.46 -11.64
C LYS A 54 6.32 -4.65 -11.04
N ASN A 55 6.24 -5.23 -9.85
CA ASN A 55 4.99 -5.48 -9.12
C ASN A 55 4.68 -4.36 -8.12
N PHE A 56 5.35 -3.22 -8.22
CA PHE A 56 5.16 -2.08 -7.34
C PHE A 56 4.72 -0.85 -8.12
N THR A 57 3.62 -0.25 -7.68
CA THR A 57 3.12 1.02 -8.21
C THR A 57 3.14 2.05 -7.08
N HIS A 58 3.78 3.19 -7.33
CA HIS A 58 3.71 4.34 -6.44
C HIS A 58 2.73 5.37 -7.01
N ALA A 59 1.71 5.73 -6.23
CA ALA A 59 0.73 6.75 -6.59
C ALA A 59 0.68 7.86 -5.53
N LYS A 60 0.34 9.08 -5.94
CA LYS A 60 0.24 10.21 -4.99
C LYS A 60 -1.11 10.20 -4.27
N GLN A 61 -2.14 9.73 -4.94
CA GLN A 61 -3.51 9.66 -4.43
C GLN A 61 -4.20 8.39 -4.97
N LEU A 62 -5.21 7.91 -4.25
CA LEU A 62 -5.98 6.73 -4.64
C LEU A 62 -6.61 6.84 -6.03
N LEU A 63 -6.96 8.07 -6.45
CA LEU A 63 -7.57 8.36 -7.75
C LEU A 63 -6.60 8.19 -8.92
N ASP A 64 -5.29 8.13 -8.67
CA ASP A 64 -4.29 7.89 -9.72
C ASP A 64 -4.15 6.40 -10.07
N LEU A 65 -4.78 5.52 -9.29
CA LEU A 65 -4.72 4.07 -9.48
C LEU A 65 -5.80 3.58 -10.45
N ASP A 66 -5.51 2.48 -11.13
CA ASP A 66 -6.51 1.76 -11.92
C ASP A 66 -7.67 1.28 -11.05
N ILE A 67 -8.87 1.27 -11.61
CA ILE A 67 -10.07 0.81 -10.91
C ILE A 67 -10.00 -0.72 -10.75
N LYS A 68 -9.68 -1.17 -9.54
CA LYS A 68 -9.65 -2.59 -9.15
C LYS A 68 -10.02 -2.80 -7.67
N LYS A 69 -10.10 -4.07 -7.27
CA LYS A 69 -10.40 -4.48 -5.89
C LYS A 69 -9.20 -5.20 -5.27
N TYR A 70 -8.99 -5.00 -3.98
CA TYR A 70 -7.82 -5.50 -3.25
C TYR A 70 -8.16 -6.70 -2.38
N ASP A 71 -7.22 -7.66 -2.31
CA ASP A 71 -7.26 -8.78 -1.38
C ASP A 71 -6.94 -8.32 0.05
N LEU A 72 -6.05 -7.34 0.17
CA LEU A 72 -5.60 -6.77 1.43
C LEU A 72 -5.38 -5.26 1.29
N ILE A 73 -5.84 -4.50 2.28
CA ILE A 73 -5.56 -3.08 2.43
C ILE A 73 -4.85 -2.88 3.78
N LEU A 74 -3.68 -2.25 3.75
CA LEU A 74 -2.90 -1.85 4.93
C LEU A 74 -2.98 -0.33 5.10
N CYS A 75 -3.58 0.12 6.19
CA CYS A 75 -3.60 1.53 6.59
C CYS A 75 -2.55 1.75 7.68
N LEU A 76 -1.47 2.46 7.36
CA LEU A 76 -0.35 2.69 8.28
C LEU A 76 -0.62 3.81 9.28
N GLN A 77 -1.76 4.49 9.14
CA GLN A 77 -2.35 5.38 10.12
C GLN A 77 -3.81 4.98 10.37
N GLU A 78 -4.38 5.46 11.47
CA GLU A 78 -5.79 5.25 11.80
C GLU A 78 -6.66 6.01 10.79
N PRO A 79 -7.46 5.32 9.97
CA PRO A 79 -8.30 5.97 8.97
C PRO A 79 -9.54 6.58 9.63
N ASP A 80 -9.98 7.74 9.12
CA ASP A 80 -11.26 8.30 9.52
C ASP A 80 -12.46 7.52 8.92
N ILE A 81 -13.68 7.86 9.35
CA ILE A 81 -14.88 7.13 8.94
C ILE A 81 -15.15 7.20 7.42
N HIS A 82 -14.79 8.32 6.77
CA HIS A 82 -14.96 8.50 5.33
C HIS A 82 -13.91 7.71 4.55
N GLN A 83 -12.66 7.70 5.04
CA GLN A 83 -11.60 6.87 4.50
C GLN A 83 -11.94 5.39 4.61
N ILE A 84 -12.42 4.92 5.77
CA ILE A 84 -12.88 3.54 5.98
C ILE A 84 -13.95 3.16 4.95
N ASP A 85 -14.96 4.01 4.75
CA ASP A 85 -16.04 3.74 3.79
C ASP A 85 -15.52 3.67 2.34
N GLY A 86 -14.58 4.53 1.97
CA GLY A 86 -13.90 4.47 0.67
C GLY A 86 -13.12 3.17 0.49
N LEU A 87 -12.27 2.83 1.45
CA LEU A 87 -11.41 1.65 1.41
C LEU A 87 -12.21 0.34 1.43
N LYS A 88 -13.31 0.26 2.20
CA LYS A 88 -14.23 -0.88 2.18
C LYS A 88 -14.80 -1.14 0.79
N ARG A 89 -15.09 -0.08 0.03
CA ARG A 89 -15.54 -0.21 -1.37
C ARG A 89 -14.43 -0.63 -2.31
N MET A 90 -13.16 -0.50 -1.94
CA MET A 90 -12.02 -0.98 -2.74
C MET A 90 -11.64 -2.42 -2.37
N LEU A 91 -12.18 -2.97 -1.29
CA LEU A 91 -11.92 -4.33 -0.84
C LEU A 91 -12.72 -5.34 -1.68
N LYS A 92 -12.14 -6.52 -1.94
CA LYS A 92 -12.89 -7.69 -2.40
C LYS A 92 -13.84 -8.18 -1.29
N GLU A 93 -14.86 -8.96 -1.64
CA GLU A 93 -15.88 -9.46 -0.71
C GLU A 93 -15.28 -10.15 0.52
N ASP A 94 -14.26 -10.99 0.31
CA ASP A 94 -13.51 -11.69 1.37
C ASP A 94 -12.13 -11.05 1.63
N GLY A 95 -11.94 -9.79 1.27
CA GLY A 95 -10.68 -9.09 1.50
C GLY A 95 -10.51 -8.69 2.96
N VAL A 96 -9.28 -8.35 3.34
CA VAL A 96 -8.95 -7.94 4.71
C VAL A 96 -8.47 -6.49 4.72
N LEU A 97 -9.01 -5.68 5.63
CA LEU A 97 -8.46 -4.36 5.95
C LEU A 97 -7.79 -4.44 7.31
N ILE A 98 -6.53 -4.02 7.37
CA ILE A 98 -5.76 -3.89 8.62
C ILE A 98 -5.39 -2.42 8.77
N SER A 99 -5.70 -1.83 9.92
CA SER A 99 -5.32 -0.46 10.25
C SER A 99 -4.62 -0.38 11.59
N VAL A 100 -3.80 0.64 11.77
CA VAL A 100 -3.37 1.05 13.10
C VAL A 100 -4.60 1.49 13.89
N ALA A 101 -4.68 1.06 15.14
CA ALA A 101 -5.65 1.54 16.12
C ALA A 101 -4.89 2.29 17.21
N LYS A 102 -5.31 3.51 17.53
CA LYS A 102 -4.78 4.28 18.67
C LYS A 102 -5.60 4.03 19.93
#